data_AF-A0A837B5D8-F1
#
_entry.id   AF-A0A837B5D8-F1
#
_cell.length_a   1.000
_cell.length_b   1.000
_cell.length_c   1.000
_cell.angle_alpha   90.00
_cell.angle_beta   90.00
_cell.angle_gamma   90.00
#
_symmetry.space_group_name_H-M   'P 1'
#
loop_
_entity.id
_entity.type
_entity.pdbx_description
1 polymer ?
#
loop_
_entity_poly.entity_id
_entity_poly.type
_entity_poly.pdbx_seq_one_letter_code
_entity_poly.pdbx_strand_id
1 'polypeptide(L)'
;MAVAERLHQRLAADARYWPTMIRSDDGFVPLHERVLIAHRHSADLFVSIHADAAPTREARGASVFALSQTGTSSALARWIADSENAADDMGDTARLLRVPSNPVLSQVLADLSLSGTIASSLAFGTLMLERLQQVTHLHQNQVGQAGFAVLKSPDIPSLLVETGFMSNRDDCQRLCGDTHQDELAQTLHAGIDDYFAAFPGRS
;
A
#
# COMPACT_ATOMS: atom_id res chain seq x y z
N MET A 1 -10.12 8.89 0.53
CA MET A 1 -9.37 10.14 0.78
C MET A 1 -9.31 10.49 2.26
N ALA A 2 -10.44 10.58 2.96
CA ALA A 2 -10.51 11.02 4.36
C ALA A 2 -9.56 10.31 5.36
N VAL A 3 -9.36 8.98 5.25
CA VAL A 3 -8.40 8.24 6.11
C VAL A 3 -6.94 8.64 5.82
N ALA A 4 -6.59 8.81 4.54
CA ALA A 4 -5.24 9.19 4.14
C ALA A 4 -4.89 10.62 4.58
N GLU A 5 -5.85 11.56 4.49
CA GLU A 5 -5.67 12.93 4.97
C GLU A 5 -5.45 12.99 6.48
N ARG A 6 -6.23 12.23 7.26
CA ARG A 6 -6.04 12.13 8.72
C ARG A 6 -4.70 11.51 9.09
N LEU A 7 -4.28 10.46 8.39
CA LEU A 7 -2.97 9.86 8.59
C LEU A 7 -1.87 10.88 8.27
N HIS A 8 -1.98 11.60 7.15
CA HIS A 8 -1.04 12.65 6.78
C HIS A 8 -0.94 13.74 7.85
N GLN A 9 -2.08 14.25 8.36
CA GLN A 9 -2.09 15.24 9.44
C GLN A 9 -1.41 14.75 10.71
N ARG A 10 -1.64 13.47 11.08
CA ARG A 10 -1.00 12.85 12.25
C ARG A 10 0.50 12.72 12.08
N LEU A 11 0.95 12.21 10.94
CA LEU A 11 2.38 12.10 10.62
C LEU A 11 3.05 13.48 10.56
N ALA A 12 2.38 14.48 9.97
CA ALA A 12 2.93 15.83 9.84
C ALA A 12 3.04 16.58 11.18
N ALA A 13 2.25 16.17 12.18
CA ALA A 13 2.34 16.68 13.55
C ALA A 13 3.50 16.05 14.35
N ASP A 14 4.08 14.96 13.85
CA ASP A 14 5.21 14.27 14.47
C ASP A 14 6.51 14.64 13.74
N ALA A 15 7.45 15.24 14.46
CA ALA A 15 8.71 15.73 13.89
C ALA A 15 9.63 14.63 13.34
N ARG A 16 9.32 13.34 13.59
CA ARG A 16 10.05 12.19 13.06
C ARG A 16 9.70 11.88 11.59
N TYR A 17 8.60 12.44 11.06
CA TYR A 17 8.07 12.06 9.76
C TYR A 17 7.91 13.25 8.80
N TRP A 18 8.06 12.95 7.50
CA TRP A 18 7.80 13.89 6.40
C TRP A 18 6.80 13.29 5.41
N PRO A 19 5.51 13.21 5.78
CA PRO A 19 4.51 12.59 4.92
C PRO A 19 4.33 13.38 3.63
N THR A 20 4.16 12.67 2.51
CA THR A 20 3.83 13.24 1.21
C THR A 20 2.61 12.50 0.66
N MET A 21 1.57 13.22 0.26
CA MET A 21 0.44 12.62 -0.44
C MET A 21 0.69 12.58 -1.95
N ILE A 22 0.36 11.47 -2.60
CA ILE A 22 0.41 11.33 -4.06
C ILE A 22 -0.60 12.23 -4.76
N ARG A 23 -1.77 12.43 -4.12
CA ARG A 23 -2.80 13.38 -4.54
C ARG A 23 -3.47 13.98 -3.31
N SER A 24 -3.98 15.19 -3.45
CA SER A 24 -4.72 15.92 -2.41
C SER A 24 -6.13 16.31 -2.83
N ASP A 25 -6.52 15.92 -4.05
CA ASP A 25 -7.82 16.16 -4.66
C ASP A 25 -8.31 14.87 -5.34
N ASP A 26 -9.48 14.94 -5.97
CA ASP A 26 -10.09 13.84 -6.73
C ASP A 26 -9.45 13.64 -8.13
N GLY A 27 -8.28 14.24 -8.37
CA GLY A 27 -7.50 14.04 -9.58
C GLY A 27 -7.03 12.59 -9.73
N PHE A 28 -7.11 12.07 -10.95
CA PHE A 28 -6.53 10.79 -11.30
C PHE A 28 -5.02 10.91 -11.45
N VAL A 29 -4.27 10.04 -10.75
CA VAL A 29 -2.82 9.89 -10.91
C VAL A 29 -2.54 8.46 -11.37
N PRO A 30 -1.91 8.26 -12.55
CA PRO A 30 -1.55 6.94 -13.05
C PRO A 30 -0.66 6.18 -12.07
N LEU A 31 -0.80 4.85 -11.97
CA LEU A 31 -0.08 4.00 -11.01
C LEU A 31 1.43 4.18 -11.12
N HIS A 32 1.96 4.23 -12.35
CA HIS A 32 3.38 4.43 -12.59
C HIS A 32 3.87 5.81 -12.09
N GLU A 33 3.04 6.85 -12.20
CA GLU A 33 3.37 8.19 -11.73
C GLU A 33 3.40 8.23 -10.19
N ARG A 34 2.53 7.47 -9.51
CA ARG A 34 2.56 7.35 -8.04
C ARG A 34 3.91 6.84 -7.53
N VAL A 35 4.44 5.81 -8.19
CA VAL A 35 5.76 5.25 -7.88
C VAL A 35 6.86 6.28 -8.13
N LEU A 36 6.82 6.99 -9.26
CA LEU A 36 7.79 8.04 -9.58
C LEU A 36 7.79 9.20 -8.57
N ILE A 37 6.61 9.60 -8.07
CA ILE A 37 6.48 10.60 -7.01
C ILE A 37 7.17 10.11 -5.74
N ALA A 38 6.92 8.86 -5.31
CA ALA A 38 7.57 8.29 -4.13
C ALA A 38 9.11 8.32 -4.24
N HIS A 39 9.67 7.95 -5.40
CA HIS A 39 11.12 8.04 -5.62
C HIS A 39 11.65 9.48 -5.63
N ARG A 40 10.92 10.42 -6.24
CA ARG A 40 11.33 11.84 -6.29
C ARG A 40 11.43 12.46 -4.90
N HIS A 41 10.59 12.01 -3.98
CA HIS A 41 10.60 12.41 -2.58
C HIS A 41 11.53 11.55 -1.71
N SER A 42 12.27 10.59 -2.30
CA SER A 42 13.15 9.66 -1.58
C SER A 42 12.45 9.00 -0.40
N ALA A 43 11.20 8.55 -0.62
CA ALA A 43 10.38 7.99 0.44
C ALA A 43 10.98 6.70 1.01
N ASP A 44 11.01 6.59 2.35
CA ASP A 44 11.44 5.37 3.05
C ASP A 44 10.36 4.27 3.04
N LEU A 45 9.09 4.66 2.87
CA LEU A 45 7.94 3.77 2.80
C LEU A 45 6.91 4.31 1.80
N PHE A 46 6.18 3.40 1.17
CA PHE A 46 5.01 3.72 0.37
C PHE A 46 3.78 2.95 0.87
N VAL A 47 2.67 3.66 1.10
CA VAL A 47 1.41 3.06 1.56
C VAL A 47 0.26 3.53 0.67
N SER A 48 -0.30 2.62 -0.11
CA SER A 48 -1.53 2.84 -0.88
C SER A 48 -2.73 2.48 0.00
N ILE A 49 -3.64 3.44 0.24
CA ILE A 49 -4.80 3.24 1.12
C ILE A 49 -6.08 3.13 0.27
N HIS A 50 -6.76 2.00 0.41
CA HIS A 50 -7.94 1.61 -0.35
C HIS A 50 -9.15 1.38 0.56
N ALA A 51 -10.32 1.56 -0.03
CA ALA A 51 -11.61 1.25 0.54
C ALA A 51 -12.56 0.91 -0.62
N ASP A 52 -12.25 -0.15 -1.35
CA ASP A 52 -12.88 -0.47 -2.63
C ASP A 52 -14.04 -1.47 -2.48
N ALA A 53 -14.83 -1.64 -3.54
CA ALA A 53 -15.88 -2.64 -3.56
C ALA A 53 -15.30 -4.02 -3.91
N ALA A 54 -15.50 -5.03 -3.06
CA ALA A 54 -15.19 -6.41 -3.40
C ALA A 54 -16.21 -7.00 -4.39
N PRO A 55 -15.86 -8.08 -5.12
CA PRO A 55 -16.76 -8.76 -6.06
C PRO A 55 -17.96 -9.40 -5.35
N THR A 56 -17.87 -9.64 -4.04
CA THR A 56 -18.94 -10.18 -3.22
C THR A 56 -19.27 -9.21 -2.08
N ARG A 57 -20.50 -9.28 -1.56
CA ARG A 57 -20.95 -8.43 -0.43
C ARG A 57 -20.57 -9.02 0.93
N GLU A 58 -20.18 -10.29 0.95
CA GLU A 58 -19.73 -11.01 2.14
C GLU A 58 -18.28 -10.69 2.51
N ALA A 59 -17.47 -10.26 1.54
CA ALA A 59 -16.11 -9.81 1.80
C ALA A 59 -16.15 -8.55 2.67
N ARG A 60 -15.51 -8.63 3.84
CA ARG A 60 -15.45 -7.55 4.84
C ARG A 60 -14.13 -7.56 5.59
N GLY A 61 -13.85 -6.47 6.28
CA GLY A 61 -12.68 -6.30 7.11
C GLY A 61 -11.45 -5.80 6.36
N ALA A 62 -10.48 -5.32 7.13
CA ALA A 62 -9.23 -4.81 6.56
C ALA A 62 -8.34 -5.94 6.03
N SER A 63 -7.54 -5.61 5.02
CA SER A 63 -6.52 -6.48 4.44
C SER A 63 -5.27 -5.67 4.14
N VAL A 64 -4.11 -6.31 4.23
CA VAL A 64 -2.83 -5.72 3.83
C VAL A 64 -2.22 -6.60 2.76
N PHE A 65 -1.68 -5.97 1.72
CA PHE A 65 -1.06 -6.64 0.59
C PHE A 65 0.34 -6.07 0.30
N ALA A 66 1.22 -6.95 -0.15
CA ALA A 66 2.54 -6.62 -0.67
C ALA A 66 2.73 -7.17 -2.09
N LEU A 67 3.78 -6.73 -2.77
CA LEU A 67 4.10 -7.24 -4.11
C LEU A 67 4.49 -8.73 -4.07
N SER A 68 4.11 -9.46 -5.11
CA SER A 68 4.68 -10.78 -5.44
C SER A 68 5.14 -10.84 -6.89
N GLN A 69 6.24 -11.56 -7.13
CA GLN A 69 6.80 -11.80 -8.46
C GLN A 69 6.36 -13.11 -9.09
N THR A 70 5.93 -14.10 -8.28
CA THR A 70 5.79 -15.50 -8.73
C THR A 70 4.41 -16.10 -8.50
N GLY A 71 3.46 -15.35 -7.94
CA GLY A 71 2.12 -15.86 -7.67
C GLY A 71 1.21 -14.89 -6.92
N THR A 72 0.00 -15.34 -6.61
CA THR A 72 -0.96 -14.58 -5.79
C THR A 72 -1.40 -15.42 -4.60
N SER A 73 -1.52 -14.83 -3.42
CA SER A 73 -1.85 -15.55 -2.19
C SER A 73 -3.31 -16.00 -2.12
N SER A 74 -4.22 -15.30 -2.80
CA SER A 74 -5.65 -15.64 -2.81
C SER A 74 -6.33 -15.14 -4.10
N ALA A 75 -7.53 -15.67 -4.37
CA ALA A 75 -8.37 -15.19 -5.47
C ALA A 75 -8.76 -13.72 -5.28
N LEU A 76 -9.00 -13.29 -4.04
CA LEU A 76 -9.27 -11.90 -3.71
C LEU A 76 -8.04 -11.01 -3.98
N ALA A 77 -6.85 -11.42 -3.54
CA ALA A 77 -5.62 -10.67 -3.80
C ALA A 77 -5.36 -10.49 -5.30
N ARG A 78 -5.61 -11.54 -6.10
CA ARG A 78 -5.53 -11.46 -7.56
C ARG A 78 -6.56 -10.49 -8.12
N TRP A 79 -7.82 -10.60 -7.69
CA TRP A 79 -8.89 -9.73 -8.18
C TRP A 79 -8.63 -8.26 -7.89
N ILE A 80 -8.19 -7.92 -6.67
CA ILE A 80 -7.84 -6.53 -6.30
C ILE A 80 -6.67 -6.05 -7.18
N ALA A 81 -5.61 -6.85 -7.33
CA ALA A 81 -4.48 -6.47 -8.18
C ALA A 81 -4.90 -6.24 -9.65
N ASP A 82 -5.74 -7.12 -10.20
CA ASP A 82 -6.22 -6.98 -11.58
C ASP A 82 -7.11 -5.74 -11.74
N SER A 83 -8.01 -5.47 -10.78
CA SER A 83 -8.86 -4.28 -10.76
C SER A 83 -8.04 -2.99 -10.65
N GLU A 84 -7.07 -2.97 -9.74
CA GLU A 84 -6.18 -1.83 -9.53
C GLU A 84 -5.33 -1.55 -10.77
N ASN A 85 -4.73 -2.58 -11.35
CA ASN A 85 -3.90 -2.45 -12.55
C ASN A 85 -4.72 -1.98 -13.77
N ALA A 86 -6.00 -2.35 -13.85
CA ALA A 86 -6.89 -1.89 -14.92
C ALA A 86 -7.30 -0.42 -14.79
N ALA A 87 -7.15 0.21 -13.61
CA ALA A 87 -7.46 1.63 -13.43
C ALA A 87 -6.56 2.55 -14.29
N ASP A 88 -5.35 2.08 -14.65
CA ASP A 88 -4.44 2.79 -15.56
C ASP A 88 -4.86 2.68 -17.04
N ASP A 89 -5.55 1.63 -17.47
CA ASP A 89 -5.95 1.43 -18.88
C ASP A 89 -7.02 2.43 -19.36
N MET A 90 -7.67 3.16 -18.44
CA MET A 90 -8.55 4.27 -18.78
C MET A 90 -7.80 5.59 -19.07
N GLY A 91 -6.49 5.65 -18.78
CA GLY A 91 -5.61 6.78 -19.07
C GLY A 91 -4.50 6.36 -20.04
N ASP A 92 -4.66 6.68 -21.32
CA ASP A 92 -3.71 6.42 -22.41
C ASP A 92 -2.30 6.96 -22.08
N THR A 93 -1.42 6.15 -21.45
CA THR A 93 0.05 6.31 -21.41
C THR A 93 0.77 5.22 -20.60
N ALA A 94 0.77 3.98 -21.08
CA ALA A 94 1.77 2.99 -20.66
C ALA A 94 2.99 3.06 -21.59
N ARG A 95 3.88 4.05 -21.39
CA ARG A 95 5.16 4.12 -22.14
C ARG A 95 6.38 4.15 -21.22
N LEU A 96 6.91 2.94 -21.01
CA LEU A 96 8.33 2.56 -20.95
C LEU A 96 9.22 3.17 -19.84
N LEU A 97 9.46 2.36 -18.80
CA LEU A 97 10.74 2.42 -18.06
C LEU A 97 11.83 1.77 -18.92
N ARG A 98 12.68 2.59 -19.55
CA ARG A 98 13.92 2.16 -20.20
C ARG A 98 15.11 2.43 -19.29
N VAL A 99 15.61 1.40 -18.62
CA VAL A 99 16.87 1.46 -17.85
C VAL A 99 18.03 1.06 -18.77
N PRO A 100 19.09 1.87 -18.96
CA PRO A 100 20.27 1.46 -19.71
C PRO A 100 21.34 0.76 -18.85
N SER A 101 21.98 -0.25 -19.47
CA SER A 101 23.41 -0.64 -19.39
C SER A 101 23.93 -1.57 -18.26
N ASN A 102 23.62 -2.87 -18.36
CA ASN A 102 24.56 -4.04 -18.47
C ASN A 102 23.79 -5.31 -18.05
N PRO A 103 23.18 -6.05 -19.00
CA PRO A 103 21.88 -6.69 -18.81
C PRO A 103 21.84 -7.74 -17.70
N VAL A 104 22.89 -8.51 -17.44
CA VAL A 104 22.79 -9.63 -16.48
C VAL A 104 23.12 -9.20 -15.05
N LEU A 105 24.20 -8.43 -14.84
CA LEU A 105 24.58 -7.99 -13.49
C LEU A 105 23.64 -6.91 -12.95
N SER A 106 23.16 -5.99 -13.80
CA SER A 106 22.19 -4.99 -13.39
C SER A 106 20.82 -5.60 -13.11
N GLN A 107 20.42 -6.63 -13.86
CA GLN A 107 19.16 -7.36 -13.59
C GLN A 107 19.25 -8.15 -12.30
N VAL A 108 20.33 -8.90 -12.05
CA VAL A 108 20.49 -9.63 -10.79
C VAL A 108 20.52 -8.68 -9.60
N LEU A 109 21.24 -7.55 -9.68
CA LEU A 109 21.24 -6.55 -8.61
C LEU A 109 19.86 -5.89 -8.42
N ALA A 110 19.14 -5.59 -9.51
CA ALA A 110 17.79 -5.04 -9.44
C ALA A 110 16.79 -6.07 -8.87
N ASP A 111 16.90 -7.34 -9.25
CA ASP A 111 16.05 -8.42 -8.76
C ASP A 111 16.34 -8.75 -7.28
N LEU A 112 17.61 -8.71 -6.87
CA LEU A 112 17.99 -8.84 -5.46
C LEU A 112 17.51 -7.65 -4.62
N SER A 113 17.64 -6.43 -5.14
CA SER A 113 17.10 -5.22 -4.50
C SER A 113 15.59 -5.34 -4.32
N LEU A 114 14.88 -5.72 -5.39
CA LEU A 114 13.44 -5.90 -5.36
C LEU A 114 13.02 -7.03 -4.40
N SER A 115 13.76 -8.15 -4.37
CA SER A 115 13.50 -9.25 -3.42
C SER A 115 13.67 -8.81 -1.96
N GLY A 116 14.72 -8.03 -1.66
CA GLY A 116 14.94 -7.45 -0.33
C GLY A 116 13.84 -6.45 0.06
N THR A 117 13.39 -5.64 -0.90
CA THR A 117 12.29 -4.69 -0.72
C THR A 117 10.95 -5.40 -0.50
N ILE A 118 10.68 -6.50 -1.22
CA ILE A 118 9.51 -7.35 -0.98
C ILE A 118 9.56 -7.95 0.43
N ALA A 119 10.70 -8.49 0.86
CA ALA A 119 10.85 -9.04 2.21
C ALA A 119 10.60 -7.98 3.30
N SER A 120 11.13 -6.76 3.09
CA SER A 120 10.89 -5.61 3.98
C SER A 120 9.41 -5.20 3.99
N SER A 121 8.75 -5.22 2.82
CA SER A 121 7.32 -4.95 2.69
C SER A 121 6.46 -6.00 3.41
N LEU A 122 6.85 -7.28 3.38
CA LEU A 122 6.16 -8.35 4.11
C LEU A 122 6.29 -8.21 5.62
N ALA A 123 7.49 -7.85 6.11
CA ALA A 123 7.71 -7.55 7.51
C ALA A 123 6.87 -6.34 7.96
N PHE A 124 6.89 -5.26 7.19
CA PHE A 124 6.06 -4.09 7.42
C PHE A 124 4.56 -4.45 7.43
N GLY A 125 4.10 -5.21 6.44
CA GLY A 125 2.70 -5.62 6.34
C GLY A 125 2.23 -6.48 7.51
N THR A 126 3.12 -7.29 8.08
CA THR A 126 2.81 -8.11 9.27
C THR A 126 2.56 -7.23 10.48
N LEU A 127 3.46 -6.28 10.76
CA LEU A 127 3.29 -5.30 11.84
C LEU A 127 2.01 -4.46 11.64
N MET A 128 1.74 -4.06 10.39
CA MET A 128 0.52 -3.32 10.05
C MET A 128 -0.76 -4.14 10.32
N LEU A 129 -0.78 -5.43 9.95
CA LEU A 129 -1.91 -6.31 10.24
C LEU A 129 -2.12 -6.49 11.75
N GLU A 130 -1.04 -6.63 12.52
CA GLU A 130 -1.10 -6.77 13.98
C GLU A 130 -1.72 -5.56 14.67
N ARG A 131 -1.56 -4.37 14.09
CA ARG A 131 -2.23 -3.14 14.53
C ARG A 131 -3.68 -3.09 14.07
N LEU A 132 -3.95 -3.40 12.81
CA LEU A 132 -5.31 -3.34 12.24
C LEU A 132 -6.31 -4.27 12.94
N GLN A 133 -5.90 -5.47 13.35
CA GLN A 133 -6.76 -6.40 14.11
C GLN A 133 -7.28 -5.83 15.44
N GLN A 134 -6.65 -4.79 15.98
CA GLN A 134 -7.08 -4.17 17.26
C GLN A 134 -8.28 -3.23 17.09
N VAL A 135 -8.56 -2.78 15.85
CA VAL A 135 -9.59 -1.76 15.55
C VAL A 135 -10.67 -2.28 14.61
N THR A 136 -10.32 -3.23 13.75
CA THR A 136 -11.27 -3.80 12.80
C THR A 136 -11.06 -5.29 12.60
N HIS A 137 -12.10 -5.94 12.08
CA HIS A 137 -12.00 -7.32 11.65
C HIS A 137 -11.02 -7.42 10.48
N LEU A 138 -10.13 -8.40 10.50
CA LEU A 138 -9.28 -8.69 9.34
C LEU A 138 -10.02 -9.66 8.42
N HIS A 139 -10.00 -9.39 7.12
CA HIS A 139 -10.46 -10.36 6.12
C HIS A 139 -9.56 -11.61 6.13
N GLN A 140 -8.26 -11.39 6.38
CA GLN A 140 -7.22 -12.41 6.36
C GLN A 140 -6.14 -12.09 7.40
N ASN A 141 -5.63 -13.12 8.08
CA ASN A 141 -4.68 -12.96 9.18
C ASN A 141 -3.21 -12.93 8.71
N GLN A 142 -2.97 -12.86 7.40
CA GLN A 142 -1.64 -12.87 6.80
C GLN A 142 -1.57 -11.82 5.69
N VAL A 143 -0.38 -11.30 5.43
CA VAL A 143 -0.15 -10.35 4.34
C VAL A 143 -0.45 -11.05 3.02
N GLY A 144 -1.40 -10.49 2.26
CA GLY A 144 -1.70 -10.97 0.93
C GLY A 144 -0.60 -10.56 -0.04
N GLN A 145 -0.43 -11.31 -1.13
CA GLN A 145 0.51 -10.93 -2.17
C GLN A 145 -0.10 -11.10 -3.54
N ALA A 146 0.16 -10.15 -4.43
CA ALA A 146 -0.19 -10.22 -5.84
C ALA A 146 0.66 -9.24 -6.67
N GLY A 147 0.45 -9.24 -7.99
CA GLY A 147 1.20 -8.42 -8.95
C GLY A 147 0.70 -6.98 -9.03
N PHE A 148 0.68 -6.25 -7.92
CA PHE A 148 0.25 -4.84 -7.90
C PHE A 148 1.28 -3.93 -8.60
N ALA A 149 0.87 -3.23 -9.66
CA ALA A 149 1.76 -2.32 -10.39
C ALA A 149 2.21 -1.14 -9.51
N VAL A 150 1.32 -0.63 -8.66
CA VAL A 150 1.59 0.49 -7.74
C VAL A 150 2.60 0.16 -6.63
N LEU A 151 2.82 -1.13 -6.35
CA LEU A 151 3.79 -1.59 -5.33
C LEU A 151 5.14 -1.98 -5.94
N LYS A 152 5.32 -1.80 -7.25
CA LYS A 152 6.52 -2.25 -7.97
C LYS A 152 7.65 -1.24 -7.88
N SER A 153 8.23 -1.09 -6.69
CA SER A 153 9.45 -0.31 -6.45
C SER A 153 10.60 -1.20 -6.00
N PRO A 154 11.82 -1.06 -6.57
CA PRO A 154 12.97 -1.91 -6.23
C PRO A 154 13.64 -1.57 -4.90
N ASP A 155 13.41 -0.39 -4.34
CA ASP A 155 14.12 0.15 -3.17
C ASP A 155 13.19 0.78 -2.11
N ILE A 156 11.88 0.94 -2.38
CA ILE A 156 10.90 1.48 -1.43
C ILE A 156 9.96 0.36 -0.96
N PRO A 157 10.02 -0.07 0.32
CA PRO A 157 9.04 -1.00 0.88
C PRO A 157 7.63 -0.43 0.75
N SER A 158 6.74 -1.23 0.16
CA SER A 158 5.44 -0.77 -0.35
C SER A 158 4.30 -1.68 0.10
N LEU A 159 3.23 -1.08 0.65
CA LEU A 159 2.00 -1.78 1.03
C LEU A 159 0.79 -1.22 0.30
N LEU A 160 -0.17 -2.10 0.01
CA LEU A 160 -1.56 -1.72 -0.24
C LEU A 160 -2.39 -2.13 0.98
N VAL A 161 -3.05 -1.17 1.60
CA VAL A 161 -3.95 -1.39 2.74
C VAL A 161 -5.38 -1.19 2.29
N GLU A 162 -6.14 -2.27 2.27
CA GLU A 162 -7.58 -2.24 2.14
C GLU A 162 -8.18 -2.01 3.54
N THR A 163 -8.78 -0.86 3.77
CA THR A 163 -9.34 -0.50 5.10
C THR A 163 -10.68 -1.20 5.38
N GLY A 164 -11.32 -1.72 4.35
CA GLY A 164 -12.55 -2.51 4.38
C GLY A 164 -13.29 -2.35 3.05
N PHE A 165 -14.35 -3.12 2.84
CA PHE A 165 -15.00 -3.18 1.52
C PHE A 165 -16.28 -2.35 1.45
N MET A 166 -16.35 -1.39 0.52
CA MET A 166 -17.56 -0.57 0.28
C MET A 166 -18.77 -1.39 -0.16
N SER A 167 -18.56 -2.59 -0.72
CA SER A 167 -19.62 -3.52 -1.09
C SER A 167 -20.31 -4.17 0.12
N ASN A 168 -19.65 -4.18 1.27
CA ASN A 168 -20.20 -4.71 2.52
C ASN A 168 -20.86 -3.59 3.34
N ARG A 169 -22.09 -3.86 3.81
CA ARG A 169 -22.90 -2.88 4.53
C ARG A 169 -22.27 -2.45 5.86
N ASP A 170 -21.69 -3.38 6.61
CA ASP A 170 -21.13 -3.10 7.94
C ASP A 170 -19.85 -2.26 7.80
N ASP A 171 -18.97 -2.65 6.86
CA ASP A 171 -17.75 -1.89 6.55
C ASP A 171 -18.08 -0.51 6.02
N CYS A 172 -19.01 -0.38 5.06
CA CYS A 172 -19.42 0.91 4.53
C CYS A 172 -19.93 1.86 5.64
N GLN A 173 -20.77 1.37 6.55
CA GLN A 173 -21.26 2.17 7.67
C GLN A 173 -20.14 2.65 8.59
N ARG A 174 -19.18 1.77 8.90
CA ARG A 174 -18.04 2.13 9.77
C ARG A 174 -17.09 3.09 9.05
N LEU A 175 -16.74 2.81 7.80
CA LEU A 175 -15.82 3.60 7.00
C LEU A 175 -16.36 4.99 6.65
N CYS A 176 -17.67 5.22 6.71
CA CYS A 176 -18.26 6.56 6.61
C CYS A 176 -18.24 7.35 7.94
N GLY A 177 -17.94 6.70 9.07
CA GLY A 177 -17.94 7.33 10.39
C GLY A 177 -16.61 7.97 10.75
N ASP A 178 -16.64 9.22 11.22
CA ASP A 178 -15.43 9.98 11.58
C ASP A 178 -14.57 9.28 12.63
N THR A 179 -15.20 8.72 13.68
CA THR A 179 -14.49 7.99 14.74
C THR A 179 -13.69 6.82 14.18
N HIS A 180 -14.28 6.03 13.28
CA HIS A 180 -13.57 4.88 12.71
C HIS A 180 -12.46 5.31 11.75
N GLN A 181 -12.69 6.37 10.97
CA GLN A 181 -11.65 6.94 10.10
C GLN A 181 -10.45 7.46 10.92
N ASP A 182 -10.70 8.08 12.08
CA ASP A 182 -9.66 8.51 13.03
C ASP A 182 -8.92 7.33 13.68
N GLU A 183 -9.65 6.29 14.10
CA GLU A 183 -9.07 5.06 14.64
C GLU A 183 -8.16 4.38 13.61
N LEU A 184 -8.63 4.25 12.36
CA LEU A 184 -7.82 3.71 11.26
C LEU A 184 -6.56 4.54 11.05
N ALA A 185 -6.66 5.86 10.94
CA ALA A 185 -5.50 6.73 10.76
C ALA A 185 -4.50 6.60 11.93
N GLN A 186 -4.99 6.49 13.17
CA GLN A 186 -4.14 6.26 14.34
C GLN A 186 -3.43 4.90 14.28
N THR A 187 -4.15 3.86 13.87
CA THR A 187 -3.61 2.50 13.75
C THR A 187 -2.57 2.39 12.63
N LEU A 188 -2.80 3.05 11.49
CA LEU A 188 -1.82 3.14 10.41
C LEU A 188 -0.55 3.86 10.87
N HIS A 189 -0.69 4.95 11.61
CA HIS A 189 0.45 5.65 12.20
C HIS A 189 1.24 4.72 13.14
N ALA A 190 0.56 4.00 14.03
CA ALA A 190 1.22 3.06 14.95
C ALA A 190 1.93 1.91 14.22
N GLY A 191 1.38 1.40 13.11
CA GLY A 191 2.04 0.39 12.29
C GLY A 191 3.29 0.90 11.58
N ILE A 192 3.31 2.17 11.18
CA ILE A 192 4.49 2.84 10.64
C ILE A 192 5.55 3.04 11.73
N ASP A 193 5.15 3.48 12.93
CA ASP A 193 6.04 3.59 14.10
C ASP A 193 6.72 2.25 14.42
N ASP A 194 5.96 1.16 14.47
CA ASP A 194 6.49 -0.18 14.75
C ASP A 194 7.52 -0.62 13.71
N TYR A 195 7.26 -0.31 12.44
CA TYR A 195 8.20 -0.63 11.37
C TYR A 195 9.52 0.11 11.56
N PHE A 196 9.50 1.42 11.76
CA PHE A 196 10.72 2.20 11.97
C PHE A 196 11.42 1.87 13.29
N ALA A 197 10.70 1.41 14.31
CA ALA A 197 11.29 0.90 15.55
C ALA A 197 12.01 -0.44 15.35
N ALA A 198 11.43 -1.35 14.55
CA ALA A 198 12.02 -2.64 14.24
C ALA A 198 13.15 -2.56 13.20
N PHE A 199 13.06 -1.60 12.26
CA PHE A 199 13.99 -1.37 11.17
C PHE A 199 14.42 0.11 11.14
N PRO A 200 15.22 0.55 12.13
CA PRO A 200 15.73 1.91 12.13
C PRO A 200 16.53 2.14 10.84
N GLY A 201 16.19 3.22 10.12
CA GLY A 201 16.87 3.61 8.89
C GLY A 201 18.39 3.70 9.10
N ARG A 202 19.16 3.48 8.04
CA ARG A 202 20.61 3.69 8.08
C ARG A 202 20.86 5.20 8.28
N SER A 203 21.28 5.56 9.50
CA SER A 203 21.78 6.90 9.88
C SER A 203 22.96 7.34 9.03
#